data_AF-A0A5S4T672-F1
#
_entry.id   AF-A0A5S4T672-F1
#
_cell.length_a   1.000
_cell.length_b   1.000
_cell.length_c   1.000
_cell.angle_alpha   90.00
_cell.angle_beta   90.00
_cell.angle_gamma   90.00
#
_symmetry.space_group_name_H-M   'P 1'
#
loop_
_entity.id
_entity.type
_entity.pdbx_description
1 polymer ?
#
loop_
_entity_poly.entity_id
_entity_poly.type
_entity_poly.pdbx_seq_one_letter_code
_entity_poly.pdbx_strand_id
1 'polypeptide(L)'
;FGAPLVLNPIFFIPFILAPIVNVWIFKFIIDTLGINSFTANLPWTTPAPLCLILGTNFQVLAFILAVLLIVVDVIIYYSFLKIYDDQILAEEAAGTNTSDALKEKVAANFDTKKADAILEKSAAK
;
A
#
# COMPACT_ATOMS: atom_id res chain seq x y z
N PHE A 1 -7.26 0.63 -6.01
CA PHE A 1 -8.40 0.93 -5.12
C PHE A 1 -8.89 -0.28 -4.31
N GLY A 2 -8.36 -1.50 -4.49
CA GLY A 2 -8.87 -2.71 -3.81
C GLY A 2 -8.75 -2.70 -2.29
N ALA A 3 -7.58 -2.35 -1.74
CA ALA A 3 -7.42 -2.05 -0.32
C ALA A 3 -7.32 -0.52 -0.13
N PRO A 4 -7.88 0.05 0.95
CA PRO A 4 -7.78 1.47 1.26
C PRO A 4 -6.35 1.84 1.68
N LEU A 5 -5.38 1.81 0.76
CA LEU A 5 -3.97 2.12 1.04
C LEU A 5 -3.78 3.54 1.61
N VAL A 6 -4.58 4.49 1.12
CA VAL A 6 -4.51 5.90 1.53
C VAL A 6 -5.37 6.20 2.76
N LEU A 7 -6.46 5.47 2.96
CA LEU A 7 -7.37 5.68 4.10
C LEU A 7 -6.98 4.82 5.31
N ASN A 8 -6.15 3.79 5.14
CA ASN A 8 -5.62 2.98 6.23
C ASN A 8 -4.28 3.57 6.73
N PRO A 9 -4.22 4.12 7.96
CA PRO A 9 -3.00 4.69 8.52
C PRO A 9 -1.81 3.70 8.55
N ILE A 10 -2.09 2.40 8.60
CA ILE A 10 -1.06 1.34 8.63
C ILE A 10 -0.29 1.28 7.32
N PHE A 11 -0.97 1.45 6.16
CA PHE A 11 -0.32 1.47 4.85
C PHE A 11 0.20 2.85 4.45
N PHE A 12 -0.31 3.91 5.07
CA PHE A 12 0.19 5.27 4.84
C PHE A 12 1.68 5.42 5.22
N ILE A 13 2.11 4.78 6.31
CA ILE A 13 3.49 4.80 6.78
C ILE A 13 4.47 4.20 5.76
N PRO A 14 4.34 2.92 5.33
CA PRO A 14 5.23 2.34 4.33
C PRO A 14 5.13 3.04 2.97
N PHE A 15 3.95 3.59 2.63
CA PHE A 15 3.77 4.34 1.38
C PHE A 15 4.62 5.61 1.30
N ILE A 16 4.84 6.30 2.43
CA ILE A 16 5.72 7.47 2.49
C ILE A 16 7.18 7.05 2.72
N LEU A 17 7.39 6.08 3.61
CA LEU A 17 8.73 5.68 4.03
C LEU A 17 9.51 5.01 2.89
N ALA A 18 8.90 4.10 2.13
CA ALA A 18 9.58 3.35 1.09
C ALA A 18 10.16 4.27 -0.02
N PRO A 19 9.41 5.23 -0.60
CA PRO A 19 9.98 6.18 -1.55
C PRO A 19 11.13 7.01 -0.98
N ILE A 20 11.04 7.45 0.28
CA ILE A 20 12.11 8.20 0.95
C ILE A 20 13.36 7.33 1.04
N VAL A 21 13.24 6.10 1.55
CA VAL A 21 14.35 5.16 1.67
C VAL A 21 14.97 4.87 0.30
N ASN A 22 14.16 4.66 -0.73
CA ASN A 22 14.63 4.40 -2.09
C ASN A 22 15.43 5.57 -2.67
N VAL A 23 14.97 6.82 -2.47
CA VAL A 23 15.71 8.02 -2.90
C VAL A 23 17.05 8.13 -2.17
N TRP A 24 17.08 7.84 -0.87
CA TRP A 24 18.30 7.91 -0.08
C TRP A 24 19.32 6.85 -0.49
N ILE A 25 18.88 5.59 -0.68
CA ILE A 25 19.75 4.51 -1.17
C ILE A 25 20.29 4.85 -2.55
N PHE A 26 19.43 5.31 -3.46
CA PHE A 26 19.83 5.70 -4.81
C PHE A 26 20.89 6.81 -4.78
N LYS A 27 20.64 7.87 -4.00
CA LYS A 27 21.57 9.00 -3.84
C LYS A 27 22.90 8.56 -3.24
N PHE A 28 22.87 7.73 -2.19
CA PHE A 28 24.08 7.19 -1.58
C PHE A 28 24.94 6.40 -2.57
N ILE A 29 24.32 5.57 -3.40
CA ILE A 29 25.03 4.78 -4.40
C ILE A 29 25.62 5.66 -5.52
N ILE A 30 24.92 6.70 -5.97
CA ILE A 30 25.48 7.66 -6.92
C ILE A 30 26.73 8.31 -6.33
N ASP A 31 26.64 8.80 -5.09
CA ASP A 31 27.72 9.57 -4.47
C ASP A 31 28.93 8.72 -4.07
N THR A 32 28.72 7.45 -3.70
CA THR A 32 29.79 6.57 -3.22
C THR A 32 30.37 5.64 -4.29
N LEU A 33 29.53 5.13 -5.19
CA LEU A 33 29.93 4.16 -6.23
C LEU A 33 30.04 4.79 -7.62
N GLY A 34 29.71 6.08 -7.77
CA GLY A 34 29.89 6.82 -9.03
C GLY A 34 29.00 6.34 -10.16
N ILE A 35 27.83 5.76 -9.86
CA ILE A 35 26.82 5.42 -10.87
C ILE A 35 26.33 6.72 -11.53
N ASN A 36 26.06 6.67 -12.83
CA ASN A 36 25.41 7.77 -13.53
C ASN A 36 24.04 8.05 -12.91
N SER A 37 23.72 9.32 -12.69
CA SER A 37 22.35 9.72 -12.38
C SER A 37 21.43 9.48 -13.58
N PHE A 38 20.13 9.73 -13.42
CA PHE A 38 19.18 9.67 -14.52
C PHE A 38 19.61 10.61 -15.67
N THR A 39 19.93 10.04 -16.82
CA THR A 39 20.34 10.75 -18.03
C THR A 39 19.22 10.85 -19.07
N ALA A 40 18.14 10.10 -18.89
CA ALA A 40 16.97 10.08 -19.77
C ALA A 40 15.68 10.27 -18.98
N ASN A 41 14.77 11.08 -19.51
CA ASN A 41 13.42 11.21 -18.98
C ASN A 41 12.53 10.14 -19.61
N LEU A 42 12.30 9.05 -18.88
CA LEU A 42 11.39 7.99 -19.31
C LEU A 42 9.95 8.29 -18.87
N PRO A 43 8.93 7.84 -19.63
CA PRO A 43 7.55 7.91 -19.20
C PRO A 43 7.33 7.20 -17.86
N TRP A 44 6.48 7.76 -17.00
CA TRP A 44 6.14 7.20 -15.69
C TRP A 44 5.45 5.83 -15.77
N THR A 45 4.91 5.47 -16.95
CA THR A 45 4.33 4.16 -17.22
C THR A 45 5.39 3.07 -17.46
N THR A 46 6.67 3.43 -17.51
CA THR A 46 7.77 2.46 -17.60
C THR A 46 7.86 1.69 -16.27
N PRO A 47 7.86 0.34 -16.29
CA PRO A 47 8.02 -0.45 -15.07
C PRO A 47 9.27 0.00 -14.28
N ALA A 48 9.13 0.21 -12.97
CA ALA A 48 10.16 0.84 -12.14
C ALA A 48 11.58 0.23 -12.27
N PRO A 49 11.76 -1.11 -12.29
CA PRO A 49 13.09 -1.70 -12.45
C PRO A 49 13.72 -1.39 -13.81
N LEU A 50 12.90 -1.38 -14.87
CA LEU A 50 13.35 -1.00 -16.21
C LEU A 50 13.67 0.49 -16.27
N CYS A 51 12.83 1.34 -15.67
CA CYS A 51 13.05 2.78 -15.63
C CYS A 51 14.42 3.12 -15.03
N LEU A 52 14.82 2.44 -13.95
CA LEU A 52 16.13 2.62 -13.32
C LEU A 52 17.29 2.23 -14.24
N ILE A 53 17.23 1.05 -14.85
CA ILE A 53 18.32 0.53 -15.71
C ILE A 53 18.48 1.38 -16.97
N LEU A 54 17.36 1.71 -17.63
CA LEU A 54 17.39 2.52 -18.84
C LEU A 54 17.76 3.98 -18.53
N GLY A 55 17.26 4.52 -17.41
CA GLY A 55 17.55 5.89 -16.97
C GLY A 55 19.01 6.14 -16.63
N THR A 56 19.76 5.09 -16.24
CA THR A 56 21.18 5.17 -15.83
C THR A 56 22.17 4.68 -16.90
N ASN A 57 21.72 4.49 -18.16
CA ASN A 57 22.50 3.96 -19.29
C ASN A 57 22.99 2.50 -19.14
N PHE A 58 22.12 1.58 -18.70
CA PHE A 58 22.41 0.13 -18.66
C PHE A 58 23.67 -0.25 -17.85
N GLN A 59 24.00 0.53 -16.82
CA GLN A 59 25.15 0.20 -15.97
C GLN A 59 24.90 -1.10 -15.19
N VAL A 60 25.93 -1.94 -15.07
CA VAL A 60 25.85 -3.23 -14.35
C VAL A 60 25.36 -3.04 -12.92
N LEU A 61 25.84 -1.99 -12.24
CA LEU A 61 25.42 -1.68 -10.88
C LEU A 61 23.94 -1.27 -10.77
N ALA A 62 23.32 -0.78 -11.86
CA ALA A 62 21.90 -0.45 -11.88
C ALA A 62 21.00 -1.69 -11.83
N PHE A 63 21.45 -2.82 -12.36
CA PHE A 63 20.74 -4.10 -12.23
C PHE A 63 20.74 -4.58 -10.78
N ILE A 64 21.90 -4.49 -10.12
CA ILE A 64 22.03 -4.84 -8.69
C ILE A 64 21.16 -3.91 -7.84
N LEU A 65 21.17 -2.61 -8.15
CA LEU A 65 20.35 -1.62 -7.47
C LEU A 65 18.86 -1.87 -7.65
N ALA A 66 18.40 -2.25 -8.84
CA ALA A 66 17.00 -2.58 -9.10
C ALA A 66 16.53 -3.72 -8.17
N VAL A 67 17.32 -4.78 -8.05
CA VAL A 67 17.02 -5.92 -7.16
C VAL A 67 17.04 -5.48 -5.70
N LEU A 68 18.05 -4.70 -5.30
CA LEU A 68 18.19 -4.20 -3.93
C LEU A 68 16.97 -3.37 -3.50
N LEU A 69 16.51 -2.43 -4.34
CA LEU A 69 15.36 -1.58 -4.03
C LEU A 69 14.07 -2.41 -3.88
N ILE A 70 13.86 -3.41 -4.74
CA ILE A 70 12.71 -4.32 -4.60
C ILE A 70 12.77 -5.07 -3.27
N VAL A 71 13.94 -5.59 -2.89
CA VAL A 71 14.10 -6.32 -1.63
C VAL A 71 13.84 -5.41 -0.42
N VAL A 72 14.35 -4.18 -0.46
CA VAL A 72 14.11 -3.18 0.59
C VAL A 72 12.63 -2.83 0.69
N ASP A 73 11.96 -2.61 -0.44
CA ASP A 73 10.53 -2.34 -0.47
C ASP A 73 9.74 -3.53 0.11
N VAL A 74 10.08 -4.76 -0.25
CA VAL A 74 9.45 -5.96 0.32
C VAL A 74 9.64 -6.00 1.83
N ILE A 75 10.84 -5.73 2.36
CA ILE A 75 11.11 -5.74 3.80
C ILE A 75 10.30 -4.68 4.53
N ILE A 76 10.25 -3.45 3.98
CA ILE A 76 9.47 -2.35 4.54
C ILE A 76 8.00 -2.73 4.57
N TYR A 77 7.43 -3.13 3.43
CA TYR A 77 6.00 -3.44 3.32
C TYR A 77 5.59 -4.70 4.09
N TYR A 78 6.46 -5.71 4.19
CA TYR A 78 6.13 -7.00 4.81
C TYR A 78 5.64 -6.84 6.25
N SER A 79 6.31 -5.99 7.03
CA SER A 79 5.95 -5.77 8.44
C SER A 79 4.53 -5.21 8.59
N PHE A 80 4.17 -4.22 7.77
CA PHE A 80 2.86 -3.58 7.81
C PHE A 80 1.77 -4.45 7.18
N LEU A 81 2.11 -5.17 6.11
CA LEU A 81 1.20 -6.10 5.47
C LEU A 81 0.80 -7.22 6.44
N LYS A 82 1.75 -7.77 7.19
CA LYS A 82 1.47 -8.80 8.18
C LYS A 82 0.53 -8.31 9.29
N ILE A 83 0.77 -7.11 9.82
CA ILE A 83 -0.10 -6.51 10.84
C ILE A 83 -1.53 -6.33 10.31
N TYR A 84 -1.66 -5.90 9.05
CA TYR A 84 -2.96 -5.74 8.43
C TYR A 84 -3.68 -7.08 8.18
N ASP A 85 -2.95 -8.10 7.75
CA ASP A 85 -3.47 -9.45 7.54
C ASP A 85 -3.99 -10.06 8.85
N ASP A 86 -3.22 -9.90 9.94
CA ASP A 86 -3.64 -10.36 11.28
C ASP A 86 -4.91 -9.64 11.78
N GLN A 87 -5.09 -8.36 11.43
CA GLN A 87 -6.30 -7.60 11.78
C GLN A 87 -7.53 -8.10 11.02
N ILE A 88 -7.41 -8.33 9.71
CA ILE A 88 -8.49 -8.90 8.90
C ILE A 88 -8.85 -10.28 9.42
N LEU A 89 -7.85 -11.13 9.68
CA LEU A 89 -8.09 -12.48 10.20
C LEU A 89 -8.84 -12.45 11.54
N ALA A 90 -8.53 -11.50 12.41
CA ALA A 90 -9.25 -11.32 13.67
C ALA A 90 -10.70 -10.83 13.45
N GLU A 91 -10.92 -9.93 12.50
CA GLU A 91 -12.27 -9.47 12.12
C GLU A 91 -13.11 -10.61 11.53
N GLU A 92 -12.52 -11.44 10.67
CA GLU A 92 -13.15 -12.63 10.08
C GLU A 92 -13.49 -13.68 11.15
N ALA A 93 -12.56 -13.96 12.07
CA ALA A 93 -12.76 -14.92 13.15
C ALA A 93 -13.82 -14.48 14.17
N ALA A 94 -13.94 -13.17 14.40
CA ALA A 94 -14.96 -12.60 15.29
C ALA A 94 -16.36 -12.57 14.67
N GLY A 95 -16.51 -12.88 13.37
CA GLY A 95 -17.79 -12.82 12.66
C GLY A 95 -18.36 -11.39 12.56
N THR A 96 -17.58 -10.38 12.97
CA THR A 96 -17.89 -8.96 12.79
C THR A 96 -17.74 -8.64 11.32
N ASN A 97 -18.80 -8.84 10.55
CA ASN A 97 -18.90 -8.16 9.28
C ASN A 97 -18.81 -6.65 9.59
N THR A 98 -17.96 -5.91 8.88
CA THR A 98 -17.90 -4.44 8.97
C THR A 98 -19.31 -3.80 8.90
N SER A 99 -20.28 -4.48 8.26
CA SER A 99 -21.70 -4.11 8.24
C SER A 99 -22.39 -4.12 9.61
N ASP A 100 -22.03 -4.98 10.56
CA ASP A 100 -22.69 -5.05 11.87
C ASP A 100 -22.16 -3.99 12.83
N ALA A 101 -20.86 -3.71 12.80
CA ALA A 101 -20.27 -2.56 13.50
C ALA A 101 -20.78 -1.21 12.94
N LEU A 102 -21.04 -1.13 11.63
CA LEU A 102 -21.68 0.04 11.01
C LEU A 102 -23.15 0.16 11.41
N LYS A 103 -23.92 -0.93 11.43
CA LYS A 103 -25.31 -0.92 11.92
C LYS A 103 -25.40 -0.45 13.36
N GLU A 104 -24.50 -0.90 14.22
CA GLU A 104 -24.45 -0.47 15.63
C GLU A 104 -24.14 1.02 15.76
N LYS A 105 -23.15 1.54 15.01
CA LYS A 105 -22.83 2.97 15.00
C LYS A 105 -23.93 3.84 14.39
N VAL A 106 -24.69 3.32 13.42
CA VAL A 106 -25.83 4.01 12.81
C VAL A 106 -27.02 4.01 13.78
N ALA A 107 -27.33 2.89 14.44
CA ALA A 107 -28.39 2.79 15.45
C ALA A 107 -28.12 3.65 16.69
N ALA A 108 -26.84 3.82 17.08
CA ALA A 108 -26.47 4.67 18.22
C ALA A 108 -26.61 6.18 17.94
N ASN A 109 -26.50 6.60 16.67
CA ASN A 109 -26.51 8.02 16.29
C ASN A 109 -27.76 8.46 15.52
N PHE A 110 -28.58 7.53 15.04
CA PHE A 110 -29.76 7.80 14.21
C PHE A 110 -30.94 6.90 14.60
N ASP A 111 -32.17 7.42 14.49
CA ASP A 111 -33.39 6.64 14.74
C ASP A 111 -33.68 5.69 13.55
N THR A 112 -33.22 4.44 13.66
CA THR A 112 -33.28 3.45 12.58
C THR A 112 -34.62 2.75 12.44
N LYS A 113 -35.59 3.00 13.34
CA LYS A 113 -36.87 2.27 13.41
C LYS A 113 -37.63 2.21 12.09
N LYS A 114 -37.59 3.27 11.28
CA LYS A 114 -38.23 3.29 9.95
C LYS A 114 -37.46 2.49 8.90
N ALA A 115 -36.13 2.51 8.95
CA ALA A 115 -35.27 1.78 8.03
C ALA A 115 -35.37 0.26 8.28
N ASP A 116 -35.36 -0.14 9.55
CA ASP A 116 -35.48 -1.55 9.95
C ASP A 116 -36.82 -2.16 9.53
N ALA A 117 -37.93 -1.41 9.70
CA ALA A 117 -39.26 -1.83 9.28
C ALA A 117 -39.39 -1.99 7.74
N ILE A 118 -38.65 -1.22 6.95
CA ILE A 118 -38.64 -1.34 5.48
C ILE A 118 -37.81 -2.56 5.06
N LEU A 119 -36.69 -2.83 5.75
CA LEU A 119 -35.83 -3.99 5.48
C LEU A 119 -36.53 -5.31 5.79
N GLU A 120 -37.23 -5.43 6.92
CA GLU A 120 -38.02 -6.65 7.23
C GLU A 120 -39.10 -6.91 6.19
N LYS A 121 -39.80 -5.86 5.75
CA LYS A 121 -40.85 -5.98 4.73
C LYS A 121 -40.31 -6.38 3.36
N SER A 122 -39.06 -6.01 3.06
CA SER A 122 -38.40 -6.38 1.80
C SER A 122 -37.79 -7.79 1.82
N ALA A 123 -37.42 -8.32 2.99
CA ALA A 123 -36.86 -9.67 3.13
C ALA A 123 -37.95 -10.76 3.17
N ALA A 124 -39.20 -10.40 3.49
CA ALA A 124 -40.35 -11.30 3.53
C ALA A 124 -41.02 -11.54 2.17
N LYS A 125 -40.42 -11.11 1.06
CA LYS A 125 -40.93 -11.25 -0.31
C LYS A 125 -39.92 -11.97 -1.19
#